data_AF-A0A3D3QAZ2-F1
#
_entry.id   AF-A0A3D3QAZ2-F1
#
_cell.length_a   1.000
_cell.length_b   1.000
_cell.length_c   1.000
_cell.angle_alpha   90.00
_cell.angle_beta   90.00
_cell.angle_gamma   90.00
#
_symmetry.space_group_name_H-M   'P 1'
#
loop_
_entity.id
_entity.type
_entity.pdbx_description
1 polymer ?
#
loop_
_entity_poly.entity_id
_entity_poly.type
_entity_poly.pdbx_seq_one_letter_code
_entity_poly.pdbx_strand_id
1 'polypeptide(L)'
;MLPRPQRSSAKRCSSTSGATGAHVLNHLHVSAMLSAPLVPGGTTQSRFTALRQFALYTCDSTQGSDCSVPASYTLAFTSPANAFPGELPRPLAPELIISHWKVQTQATDIMLKVLNNQCTGGPQYQGEQDNDPSNNTDCTSGSANGQTVHAAELQIFKAAAFVTVLSNRSA
;
A
#
# COMPACT_ATOMS: atom_id res chain seq x y z
N MET A 1 12.02 26.36 7.94
CA MET A 1 10.69 25.73 7.75
C MET A 1 10.87 24.25 8.05
N LEU A 2 10.42 23.76 9.21
CA LEU A 2 10.57 22.34 9.59
C LEU A 2 9.51 21.51 8.84
N PRO A 3 9.85 20.36 8.24
CA PRO A 3 8.87 19.49 7.61
C PRO A 3 7.87 19.01 8.67
N ARG A 4 6.56 19.17 8.40
CA ARG A 4 5.52 18.60 9.26
C ARG A 4 5.73 17.07 9.31
N PRO A 5 5.65 16.44 10.50
CA PRO A 5 5.84 15.00 10.61
C PRO A 5 4.80 14.29 9.73
N GLN A 6 5.30 13.47 8.79
CA GLN A 6 4.49 12.62 7.95
C GLN A 6 3.65 11.71 8.86
N ARG A 7 2.32 11.91 8.91
CA ARG A 7 1.43 10.97 9.58
C ARG A 7 1.38 9.69 8.76
N SER A 8 2.34 8.79 8.98
CA SER A 8 2.33 7.47 8.38
C SER A 8 1.09 6.73 8.88
N SER A 9 0.10 6.59 8.01
CA SER A 9 -1.11 5.82 8.30
C SER A 9 -0.78 4.34 8.08
N ALA A 10 -0.99 3.52 9.10
CA ALA A 10 -0.79 2.07 9.03
C ALA A 10 -2.12 1.36 9.23
N LYS A 11 -2.47 0.47 8.31
CA LYS A 11 -3.66 -0.37 8.40
C LYS A 11 -3.23 -1.79 8.72
N ARG A 12 -3.74 -2.34 9.83
CA ARG A 12 -3.50 -3.73 10.26
C ARG A 12 -4.59 -4.63 9.70
N CYS A 13 -4.18 -5.80 9.21
CA CYS A 13 -5.07 -6.88 8.82
C CYS A 13 -4.60 -8.14 9.54
N SER A 14 -5.44 -8.67 10.42
CA SER A 14 -5.20 -9.98 11.03
C SER A 14 -5.82 -11.06 10.14
N SER A 15 -5.12 -12.19 10.00
CA SER A 15 -5.65 -13.39 9.37
C SER A 15 -6.89 -13.86 10.15
N THR A 16 -8.06 -13.83 9.51
CA THR A 16 -9.28 -14.52 9.99
C THR A 16 -9.45 -15.89 9.31
N SER A 17 -8.38 -16.41 8.68
CA SER A 17 -8.46 -17.74 8.11
C SER A 17 -8.67 -18.75 9.24
N GLY A 18 -9.61 -19.68 9.11
CA GLY A 18 -9.88 -20.72 10.12
C GLY A 18 -8.72 -21.68 10.38
N ALA A 19 -7.52 -21.38 9.88
CA ALA A 19 -6.27 -22.06 10.18
C ALA A 19 -5.48 -21.21 11.19
N THR A 20 -5.51 -21.62 12.45
CA THR A 20 -4.68 -21.07 13.52
C THR A 20 -3.20 -21.40 13.24
N GLY A 21 -2.38 -20.42 12.86
CA GLY A 21 -0.93 -20.59 12.71
C GLY A 21 -0.28 -19.62 11.71
N ALA A 22 1.04 -19.53 11.74
CA ALA A 22 1.79 -18.69 10.81
C ALA A 22 1.70 -19.20 9.36
N HIS A 23 1.64 -18.28 8.40
CA HIS A 23 1.55 -18.60 6.98
C HIS A 23 2.82 -18.13 6.25
N VAL A 24 3.33 -18.98 5.34
CA VAL A 24 4.36 -18.58 4.39
C VAL A 24 3.70 -17.83 3.23
N LEU A 25 3.89 -16.52 3.19
CA LEU A 25 3.32 -15.60 2.21
C LEU A 25 4.29 -15.46 1.04
N ASN A 26 3.76 -15.52 -0.19
CA ASN A 26 4.59 -15.48 -1.40
C ASN A 26 4.19 -14.42 -2.43
N HIS A 27 2.92 -13.98 -2.44
CA HIS A 27 2.45 -12.93 -3.32
C HIS A 27 1.70 -11.85 -2.56
N LEU A 28 1.98 -10.61 -2.94
CA LEU A 28 1.37 -9.40 -2.41
C LEU A 28 0.75 -8.64 -3.57
N HIS A 29 -0.56 -8.39 -3.53
CA HIS A 29 -1.25 -7.52 -4.47
C HIS A 29 -1.79 -6.30 -3.74
N VAL A 30 -1.65 -5.13 -4.34
CA VAL A 30 -2.15 -3.86 -3.79
C VAL A 30 -2.79 -3.06 -4.91
N SER A 31 -3.86 -2.33 -4.60
CA SER A 31 -4.52 -1.39 -5.51
C SER A 31 -4.60 0.00 -4.87
N ALA A 32 -4.31 1.03 -5.66
CA ALA A 32 -4.43 2.44 -5.30
C ALA A 32 -5.70 3.09 -5.89
N MET A 33 -6.58 2.30 -6.49
CA MET A 33 -7.72 2.78 -7.26
C MET A 33 -8.65 3.64 -6.41
N LEU A 34 -9.07 4.76 -6.96
CA LEU A 34 -9.96 5.67 -6.26
C LEU A 34 -11.41 5.22 -6.39
N SER A 35 -12.15 5.34 -5.29
CA SER A 35 -13.56 5.02 -5.24
C SER A 35 -14.39 6.14 -5.85
N ALA A 36 -15.43 5.76 -6.59
CA ALA A 36 -16.48 6.69 -6.99
C ALA A 36 -17.29 7.14 -5.76
N PRO A 37 -17.89 8.34 -5.78
CA PRO A 37 -18.82 8.75 -4.74
C PRO A 37 -19.97 7.74 -4.61
N LEU A 38 -20.25 7.31 -3.37
CA LEU A 38 -21.30 6.33 -3.08
C LEU A 38 -22.72 6.91 -3.17
N VAL A 39 -22.84 8.23 -3.17
CA VAL A 39 -24.11 8.97 -3.26
C VAL A 39 -24.00 10.08 -4.30
N PRO A 40 -25.11 10.45 -4.97
CA PRO A 40 -25.15 11.63 -5.84
C PRO A 40 -24.69 12.87 -5.06
N GLY A 41 -23.73 13.62 -5.62
CA GLY A 41 -23.15 14.81 -4.98
C GLY A 41 -22.15 14.53 -3.86
N GLY A 42 -21.76 13.26 -3.64
CA GLY A 42 -20.71 12.91 -2.68
C GLY A 42 -19.32 13.42 -3.06
N THR A 43 -18.41 13.50 -2.08
CA THR A 43 -17.04 13.95 -2.31
C THR A 43 -16.26 12.95 -3.17
N THR A 44 -15.62 13.44 -4.23
CA THR A 44 -14.73 12.63 -5.05
C THR A 44 -13.35 12.60 -4.42
N GLN A 45 -12.70 11.43 -4.44
CA GLN A 45 -11.32 11.30 -3.98
C GLN A 45 -10.37 11.99 -4.97
N SER A 46 -9.40 12.74 -4.44
CA SER A 46 -8.39 13.38 -5.27
C SER A 46 -7.43 12.34 -5.85
N ARG A 47 -7.10 12.46 -7.13
CA ARG A 47 -6.04 11.68 -7.79
C ARG A 47 -4.69 11.77 -7.07
N PHE A 48 -4.41 12.88 -6.42
CA PHE A 48 -3.13 13.12 -5.72
C PHE A 48 -3.05 12.44 -4.36
N THR A 49 -4.18 11.93 -3.85
CA THR A 49 -4.25 11.17 -2.59
C THR A 49 -4.18 9.67 -2.81
N ALA A 50 -4.09 9.17 -4.06
CA ALA A 50 -3.87 7.75 -4.31
C ALA A 50 -2.52 7.28 -3.72
N LEU A 51 -2.48 6.06 -3.22
CA LEU A 51 -1.24 5.43 -2.75
C LEU A 51 -0.18 5.44 -3.85
N ARG A 52 1.07 5.76 -3.50
CA ARG A 52 2.21 5.73 -4.42
C ARG A 52 3.29 4.76 -3.99
N GLN A 53 3.60 4.74 -2.69
CA GLN A 53 4.61 3.87 -2.10
C GLN A 53 4.15 3.36 -0.74
N PHE A 54 4.45 2.10 -0.44
CA PHE A 54 4.11 1.44 0.81
C PHE A 54 5.20 0.48 1.27
N ALA A 55 5.05 0.02 2.50
CA ALA A 55 5.80 -1.09 3.06
C ALA A 55 4.84 -2.13 3.66
N LEU A 56 5.19 -3.39 3.53
CA LEU A 56 4.56 -4.51 4.21
C LEU A 56 5.37 -4.86 5.44
N TYR A 57 4.70 -4.88 6.57
CA TYR A 57 5.23 -5.33 7.83
C TYR A 57 4.54 -6.61 8.28
N THR A 58 5.26 -7.46 9.00
CA THR A 58 4.78 -8.75 9.48
C THR A 58 5.04 -8.95 10.96
N CYS A 59 4.17 -9.69 11.63
CA CYS A 59 4.37 -10.17 12.98
C CYS A 59 4.00 -11.66 13.05
N ASP A 60 4.71 -12.41 13.88
CA ASP A 60 4.48 -13.84 14.09
C ASP A 60 4.29 -14.13 15.58
N SER A 61 3.03 -14.31 15.97
CA SER A 61 2.66 -14.65 17.35
C SER A 61 3.02 -16.09 17.74
N THR A 62 3.23 -16.98 16.78
CA THR A 62 3.68 -18.36 17.07
C THR A 62 5.11 -18.41 17.58
N GLN A 63 5.89 -17.37 17.26
CA GLN A 63 7.26 -17.17 17.75
C GLN A 63 7.32 -16.36 19.05
N GLY A 64 6.17 -16.11 19.70
CA GLY A 64 6.08 -15.38 20.97
C GLY A 64 6.00 -13.85 20.84
N SER A 65 5.83 -13.30 19.64
CA SER A 65 5.66 -11.86 19.45
C SER A 65 4.23 -11.41 19.80
N ASP A 66 4.09 -10.26 20.47
CA ASP A 66 2.78 -9.64 20.70
C ASP A 66 2.35 -8.82 19.47
N CYS A 67 1.59 -9.44 18.56
CA CYS A 67 1.12 -8.82 17.33
C CYS A 67 0.00 -7.79 17.51
N SER A 68 -0.44 -7.54 18.76
CA SER A 68 -1.31 -6.41 19.08
C SER A 68 -0.54 -5.08 19.13
N VAL A 69 0.78 -5.14 19.35
CA VAL A 69 1.66 -3.97 19.49
C VAL A 69 2.33 -3.63 18.15
N PRO A 70 2.17 -2.40 17.61
CA PRO A 70 2.78 -2.01 16.34
C PRO A 70 4.31 -2.15 16.28
N ALA A 71 4.99 -2.02 17.42
CA ALA A 71 6.44 -2.15 17.52
C ALA A 71 6.93 -3.59 17.32
N SER A 72 6.07 -4.60 17.49
CA SER A 72 6.40 -6.01 17.26
C SER A 72 6.48 -6.39 15.78
N TYR A 73 6.01 -5.50 14.90
CA TYR A 73 6.01 -5.73 13.48
C TYR A 73 7.37 -5.40 12.86
N THR A 74 7.89 -6.31 12.05
CA THR A 74 9.15 -6.16 11.34
C THR A 74 8.91 -5.92 9.85
N LEU A 75 9.82 -5.21 9.19
CA LEU A 75 9.72 -4.91 7.77
C LEU A 75 9.95 -6.19 6.95
N ALA A 76 8.98 -6.56 6.10
CA ALA A 76 9.08 -7.70 5.20
C ALA A 76 9.32 -7.29 3.74
N PHE A 77 8.74 -6.16 3.31
CA PHE A 77 8.87 -5.69 1.94
C PHE A 77 8.65 -4.18 1.87
N THR A 78 9.39 -3.50 0.98
CA THR A 78 9.16 -2.10 0.62
C THR A 78 8.91 -2.04 -0.88
N SER A 79 7.82 -1.39 -1.29
CA SER A 79 7.52 -1.20 -2.71
C SER A 79 8.54 -0.25 -3.37
N PRO A 80 8.72 -0.31 -4.70
CA PRO A 80 9.35 0.79 -5.44
C PRO A 80 8.70 2.14 -5.10
N ALA A 81 9.47 3.22 -5.18
CA ALA A 81 8.99 4.57 -4.88
C ALA A 81 7.82 5.02 -5.78
N ASN A 82 7.72 4.44 -6.97
CA ASN A 82 6.67 4.66 -7.96
C ASN A 82 5.83 3.38 -8.19
N ALA A 83 5.55 2.61 -7.13
CA ALA A 83 4.78 1.36 -7.21
C ALA A 83 3.42 1.53 -7.91
N PHE A 84 2.82 2.72 -7.79
CA PHE A 84 1.75 3.20 -8.65
C PHE A 84 2.26 4.46 -9.35
N PRO A 85 2.60 4.38 -10.65
CA PRO A 85 2.98 5.54 -11.43
C PRO A 85 1.88 6.59 -11.43
N GLY A 86 2.27 7.83 -11.71
CA GLY A 86 1.38 8.96 -11.68
C GLY A 86 2.11 10.12 -12.27
N GLU A 87 2.18 10.14 -13.60
CA GLU A 87 2.99 11.10 -14.34
C GLU A 87 2.22 12.40 -14.63
N LEU A 88 2.90 13.38 -15.20
CA LEU A 88 2.23 14.61 -15.66
C LEU A 88 1.20 14.29 -16.77
N PRO A 89 0.09 15.06 -16.86
CA PRO A 89 -0.26 16.17 -15.98
C PRO A 89 -0.86 15.70 -14.64
N ARG A 90 -1.20 14.42 -14.50
CA ARG A 90 -1.89 13.88 -13.33
C ARG A 90 -1.91 12.35 -13.27
N PRO A 91 -2.05 11.73 -12.09
CA PRO A 91 -2.21 10.29 -11.98
C PRO A 91 -3.48 9.81 -12.69
N LEU A 92 -3.35 8.69 -13.42
CA LEU A 92 -4.43 8.12 -14.23
C LEU A 92 -4.92 6.80 -13.66
N ALA A 93 -6.24 6.57 -13.76
CA ALA A 93 -6.87 5.35 -13.23
C ALA A 93 -6.21 4.03 -13.67
N PRO A 94 -5.76 3.85 -14.94
CA PRO A 94 -5.08 2.62 -15.35
C PRO A 94 -3.76 2.35 -14.62
N GLU A 95 -3.12 3.37 -14.04
CA GLU A 95 -1.86 3.24 -13.28
C GLU A 95 -2.10 2.89 -11.80
N LEU A 96 -3.36 3.01 -11.34
CA LEU A 96 -3.76 2.82 -9.95
C LEU A 96 -4.44 1.47 -9.68
N ILE A 97 -4.59 0.64 -10.72
CA ILE A 97 -5.19 -0.69 -10.61
C ILE A 97 -4.27 -1.67 -9.85
N ILE A 98 -4.71 -2.92 -9.67
CA ILE A 98 -3.92 -3.95 -8.98
C ILE A 98 -2.52 -4.09 -9.59
N SER A 99 -1.52 -3.93 -8.73
CA SER A 99 -0.12 -4.28 -8.95
C SER A 99 0.27 -5.43 -8.04
N HIS A 100 1.26 -6.24 -8.47
CA HIS A 100 1.67 -7.45 -7.76
C HIS A 100 3.19 -7.50 -7.53
N TRP A 101 3.58 -8.09 -6.40
CA TRP A 101 4.97 -8.32 -6.03
C TRP A 101 5.14 -9.72 -5.46
N LYS A 102 6.34 -10.27 -5.63
CA LYS A 102 6.77 -11.47 -4.90
C LYS A 102 7.30 -11.05 -3.54
N VAL A 103 6.88 -11.78 -2.51
CA VAL A 103 7.41 -11.67 -1.14
C VAL A 103 7.80 -13.06 -0.66
N GLN A 104 8.59 -13.17 0.40
CA GLN A 104 8.90 -14.46 1.02
C GLN A 104 9.03 -14.22 2.52
N THR A 105 7.93 -14.35 3.25
CA THR A 105 7.90 -14.07 4.69
C THR A 105 6.90 -14.99 5.39
N GLN A 106 7.14 -15.27 6.66
CA GLN A 106 6.23 -16.01 7.53
C GLN A 106 5.59 -15.04 8.52
N ALA A 107 4.26 -15.09 8.64
CA ALA A 107 3.53 -14.20 9.55
C ALA A 107 2.20 -14.79 10.00
N THR A 108 1.74 -14.40 11.19
CA THR A 108 0.34 -14.53 11.61
C THR A 108 -0.46 -13.27 11.26
N ASP A 109 0.20 -12.12 11.34
CA ASP A 109 -0.41 -10.81 11.16
C ASP A 109 0.41 -9.94 10.21
N ILE A 110 -0.31 -9.10 9.47
CA ILE A 110 0.28 -8.22 8.46
C ILE A 110 -0.16 -6.78 8.70
N MET A 111 0.69 -5.85 8.31
CA MET A 111 0.39 -4.43 8.36
C MET A 111 0.88 -3.75 7.09
N LEU A 112 -0.05 -3.06 6.42
CA LEU A 112 0.27 -2.17 5.32
C LEU A 112 0.61 -0.80 5.91
N LYS A 113 1.85 -0.35 5.72
CA LYS A 113 2.31 0.98 6.12
C LYS A 113 2.43 1.87 4.88
N VAL A 114 1.73 2.98 4.89
CA VAL A 114 1.85 3.99 3.84
C VAL A 114 3.16 4.75 4.02
N LEU A 115 3.92 4.85 2.93
CA LEU A 115 5.12 5.70 2.86
C LEU A 115 4.81 7.02 2.15
N ASN A 116 4.19 6.95 0.97
CA ASN A 116 3.85 8.13 0.18
C ASN A 116 2.53 7.98 -0.59
N ASN A 117 1.82 9.09 -0.78
CA ASN A 117 0.80 9.22 -1.83
C ASN A 117 1.39 9.89 -3.07
N GLN A 118 0.56 10.12 -4.10
CA GLN A 118 1.00 10.78 -5.32
C GLN A 118 1.51 12.21 -5.06
N CYS A 119 0.97 12.94 -4.09
CA CYS A 119 1.46 14.27 -3.73
C CYS A 119 2.83 14.24 -3.04
N THR A 120 2.98 13.48 -1.94
CA THR A 120 4.21 13.49 -1.13
C THR A 120 5.38 12.74 -1.78
N GLY A 121 5.09 11.76 -2.64
CA GLY A 121 6.11 10.98 -3.37
C GLY A 121 6.20 11.28 -4.87
N GLY A 122 5.40 12.21 -5.40
CA GLY A 122 5.42 12.66 -6.79
C GLY A 122 6.04 14.06 -6.89
N PRO A 123 7.38 14.17 -7.03
CA PRO A 123 8.07 15.46 -7.05
C PRO A 123 7.58 16.41 -8.15
N GLN A 124 7.04 15.88 -9.24
CA GLN A 124 6.43 16.66 -10.32
C GLN A 124 5.15 17.43 -9.92
N TYR A 125 4.60 17.18 -8.73
CA TYR A 125 3.43 17.89 -8.19
C TYR A 125 3.77 18.83 -7.03
N GLN A 126 5.07 19.00 -6.75
CA GLN A 126 5.58 19.79 -5.63
C GLN A 126 6.23 21.07 -6.14
N GLY A 127 6.10 22.15 -5.36
CA GLY A 127 6.60 23.47 -5.73
C GLY A 127 5.72 24.19 -6.76
N GLU A 128 6.12 25.43 -7.08
CA GLU A 128 5.42 26.32 -8.00
C GLU A 128 5.52 25.85 -9.46
N GLN A 129 4.40 25.82 -10.18
CA GLN A 129 4.26 25.24 -11.52
C GLN A 129 3.78 26.22 -12.59
N ASP A 130 3.08 27.31 -12.23
CA ASP A 130 2.43 28.20 -13.20
C ASP A 130 2.75 29.69 -13.03
N ASN A 131 3.48 30.07 -11.98
CA ASN A 131 3.83 31.45 -11.63
C ASN A 131 2.61 32.36 -11.38
N ASP A 132 1.45 31.79 -11.04
CA ASP A 132 0.30 32.56 -10.59
C ASP A 132 0.41 32.81 -9.07
N PRO A 133 0.72 34.04 -8.62
CA PRO A 133 0.87 34.32 -7.19
C PRO A 133 -0.45 34.18 -6.41
N SER A 134 -1.60 34.08 -7.09
CA SER A 134 -2.90 33.86 -6.46
C SER A 134 -3.25 32.39 -6.24
N ASN A 135 -2.49 31.46 -6.83
CA ASN A 135 -2.77 30.04 -6.80
C ASN A 135 -1.52 29.24 -6.38
N ASN A 136 -1.57 28.59 -5.21
CA ASN A 136 -0.48 27.74 -4.78
C ASN A 136 -0.58 26.36 -5.44
N THR A 137 0.28 26.10 -6.44
CA THR A 137 0.31 24.86 -7.21
C THR A 137 1.06 23.71 -6.54
N ASP A 138 1.81 23.97 -5.46
CA ASP A 138 2.47 22.94 -4.68
C ASP A 138 1.44 22.11 -3.93
N CYS A 139 1.26 20.83 -4.30
CA CYS A 139 0.25 19.99 -3.66
C CYS A 139 0.49 19.78 -2.15
N THR A 140 1.74 19.91 -1.68
CA THR A 140 2.11 19.64 -0.27
C THR A 140 1.74 20.79 0.66
N SER A 141 1.70 22.03 0.14
CA SER A 141 1.35 23.24 0.90
C SER A 141 0.03 23.88 0.46
N GLY A 142 -0.36 23.70 -0.81
CA GLY A 142 -1.58 24.22 -1.42
C GLY A 142 -2.82 23.35 -1.25
N SER A 143 -2.69 22.10 -0.77
CA SER A 143 -3.84 21.21 -0.53
C SER A 143 -4.01 20.81 0.93
N ALA A 144 -5.22 21.00 1.47
CA ALA A 144 -5.62 20.47 2.78
C ALA A 144 -5.55 18.93 2.84
N ASN A 145 -5.59 18.26 1.69
CA ASN A 145 -5.58 16.80 1.57
C ASN A 145 -4.21 16.24 1.14
N GLY A 146 -3.16 17.05 1.10
CA GLY A 146 -1.83 16.61 0.60
C GLY A 146 -1.25 15.39 1.33
N GLN A 147 -1.67 15.12 2.57
CA GLN A 147 -1.26 13.95 3.37
C GLN A 147 -2.30 12.83 3.41
N THR A 148 -3.49 13.03 2.84
CA THR A 148 -4.53 12.00 2.80
C THR A 148 -4.12 10.90 1.84
N VAL A 149 -4.34 9.63 2.22
CA VAL A 149 -3.99 8.48 1.38
C VAL A 149 -5.20 7.57 1.16
N HIS A 150 -5.42 7.16 -0.07
CA HIS A 150 -6.38 6.12 -0.45
C HIS A 150 -5.65 4.91 -1.03
N ALA A 151 -5.93 3.75 -0.43
CA ALA A 151 -5.61 2.44 -0.95
C ALA A 151 -6.93 1.66 -1.02
N ALA A 152 -7.18 0.98 -2.13
CA ALA A 152 -8.43 0.28 -2.39
C ALA A 152 -8.41 -1.14 -1.84
N GLU A 153 -7.28 -1.83 -2.03
CA GLU A 153 -7.22 -3.26 -1.81
C GLU A 153 -5.81 -3.72 -1.41
N LEU A 154 -5.77 -4.74 -0.56
CA LEU A 154 -4.60 -5.50 -0.18
C LEU A 154 -4.99 -6.99 -0.21
N GLN A 155 -4.31 -7.77 -1.04
CA GLN A 155 -4.45 -9.22 -1.09
C GLN A 155 -3.08 -9.85 -0.81
N ILE A 156 -3.04 -10.85 0.05
CA ILE A 156 -1.82 -11.63 0.31
C ILE A 156 -2.12 -13.10 0.12
N PHE A 157 -1.30 -13.76 -0.66
CA PHE A 157 -1.43 -15.18 -0.97
C PHE A 157 -0.26 -15.95 -0.36
N LYS A 158 -0.55 -17.20 0.00
CA LYS A 158 0.44 -18.22 0.34
C LYS A 158 0.66 -19.13 -0.86
N ALA A 159 1.83 -19.77 -0.92
CA ALA A 159 2.07 -20.79 -1.91
C ALA A 159 1.07 -21.95 -1.72
N ALA A 160 0.48 -22.43 -2.82
CA ALA A 160 -0.19 -23.73 -2.80
C ALA A 160 0.88 -24.81 -2.62
N ALA A 161 0.67 -25.75 -1.72
CA ALA A 161 1.52 -26.93 -1.62
C ALA A 161 1.36 -27.75 -2.92
N PHE A 162 2.44 -27.88 -3.69
CA PHE A 162 2.46 -28.82 -4.82
C PHE A 162 2.61 -30.23 -4.25
N VAL A 163 1.64 -31.11 -4.53
CA VAL A 163 1.76 -32.55 -4.29
C VAL A 163 2.35 -33.17 -5.56
N THR A 164 3.62 -33.60 -5.50
CA THR A 164 4.19 -34.43 -6.56
C THR A 164 3.60 -35.84 -6.44
N VAL A 165 2.79 -36.24 -7.42
CA VAL A 165 2.37 -37.65 -7.55
C VAL A 165 3.53 -38.43 -8.15
N LEU A 166 4.24 -39.20 -7.31
CA LEU A 166 5.17 -40.22 -7.79
C LEU A 166 4.34 -41.37 -8.36
N SER A 167 4.25 -41.45 -9.69
CA SER A 167 3.72 -42.63 -10.37
C SER A 167 4.82 -43.70 -10.41
N ASN A 168 4.68 -44.74 -9.60
CA ASN A 168 5.44 -45.98 -9.81
C ASN A 168 4.87 -46.68 -11.04
N ARG A 169 5.55 -46.54 -12.19
CA ARG A 169 5.37 -47.48 -13.29
C ARG A 169 6.27 -48.68 -13.03
N SER A 170 5.66 -49.79 -12.62
CA SER A 170 6.28 -51.11 -12.71
C SER A 170 6.35 -51.52 -14.19
N ALA A 171 7.48 -52.14 -14.56
CA ALA A 171 7.87 -52.53 -15.91
C ALA A 171 6.87 -53.45 -16.61
#